data_AF-A0A354FR21-F1
#
_entry.id   AF-A0A354FR21-F1
#
_cell.length_a   1.000
_cell.length_b   1.000
_cell.length_c   1.000
_cell.angle_alpha   90.00
_cell.angle_beta   90.00
_cell.angle_gamma   90.00
#
_symmetry.space_group_name_H-M   'P 1'
#
loop_
_entity.id
_entity.type
_entity.pdbx_description
1 polymer ?
#
loop_
_entity_poly.entity_id
_entity_poly.type
_entity_poly.pdbx_seq_one_letter_code
_entity_poly.pdbx_strand_id
1 'polypeptide(L)'
;DAISTRARIMFHSVLTPPLNIGLITPQEIIDAALDAAEKNTEIPLNSLEGFIRQIIGWREFMRVIYLHHGVMERKENFWKFEREMPAAFYNGTTGIEPFDHTIQALLEDGYTHHIERLMVLGNFMLLCRIHPDA
;
A
#
# COMPACT_ATOMS: atom_id res chain seq x y z
N ASP A 1 -6.96 7.28 5.80
CA ASP A 1 -7.62 5.96 5.74
C ASP A 1 -9.03 5.99 5.18
N ALA A 2 -9.42 7.04 4.45
CA ALA A 2 -10.69 7.07 3.72
C ALA A 2 -10.57 6.29 2.40
N ILE A 3 -11.69 5.78 1.91
CA ILE A 3 -11.83 5.15 0.59
C ILE A 3 -12.94 5.89 -0.15
N SER A 4 -12.79 6.09 -1.46
CA SER A 4 -13.75 6.81 -2.29
C SER A 4 -13.89 6.16 -3.66
N THR A 5 -15.13 5.90 -4.06
CA THR A 5 -15.44 5.39 -5.41
C THR A 5 -15.30 6.46 -6.50
N ARG A 6 -15.07 7.73 -6.12
CA ARG A 6 -14.97 8.87 -7.04
C ARG A 6 -13.57 9.45 -7.15
N ALA A 7 -12.71 9.20 -6.16
CA ALA A 7 -11.39 9.80 -6.08
C ALA A 7 -10.37 8.73 -5.66
N ARG A 8 -9.74 8.09 -6.64
CA ARG A 8 -8.84 6.94 -6.44
C ARG A 8 -7.53 7.29 -5.74
N ILE A 9 -7.01 8.49 -5.95
CA ILE A 9 -5.72 8.93 -5.37
C ILE A 9 -5.91 9.66 -4.04
N MET A 10 -7.08 10.29 -3.84
CA MET A 10 -7.33 11.18 -2.70
C MET A 10 -6.17 12.19 -2.51
N PHE A 11 -5.49 12.13 -1.37
CA PHE A 11 -4.36 13.00 -1.03
C PHE A 11 -3.03 12.23 -0.96
N HIS A 12 -2.94 11.05 -1.59
CA HIS A 12 -1.71 10.27 -1.63
C HIS A 12 -0.73 10.85 -2.66
N SER A 13 0.58 10.74 -2.37
CA SER A 13 1.62 11.34 -3.20
C SER A 13 1.90 10.60 -4.52
N VAL A 14 1.53 9.32 -4.61
CA VAL A 14 1.77 8.44 -5.78
C VAL A 14 3.25 8.35 -6.19
N LEU A 15 4.17 8.58 -5.23
CA LEU A 15 5.61 8.58 -5.48
C LEU A 15 6.26 7.20 -5.43
N THR A 16 5.53 6.14 -5.06
CA THR A 16 6.14 4.82 -4.84
C THR A 16 6.76 4.21 -6.09
N PRO A 17 6.18 4.33 -7.32
CA PRO A 17 6.84 3.80 -8.50
C PRO A 17 8.23 4.42 -8.75
N PRO A 18 8.40 5.76 -8.89
CA PRO A 18 9.73 6.33 -9.12
C PRO A 18 10.69 6.14 -7.92
N LEU A 19 10.17 6.14 -6.68
CA LEU A 19 10.98 5.90 -5.49
C LEU A 19 11.57 4.49 -5.44
N ASN A 20 10.80 3.47 -5.81
CA ASN A 20 11.21 2.08 -5.67
C ASN A 20 12.14 1.61 -6.79
N ILE A 21 12.19 2.33 -7.91
CA ILE A 21 13.15 2.06 -8.99
C ILE A 21 14.36 3.01 -8.97
N GLY A 22 14.45 3.90 -7.98
CA GLY A 22 15.59 4.79 -7.77
C GLY A 22 15.64 6.04 -8.65
N LEU A 23 14.52 6.43 -9.28
CA LEU A 23 14.43 7.71 -10.00
C LEU A 23 14.40 8.92 -9.06
N ILE A 24 13.88 8.71 -7.84
CA ILE A 24 13.94 9.65 -6.73
C ILE A 24 14.36 8.90 -5.47
N THR A 25 15.06 9.59 -4.58
CA THR A 25 15.56 9.04 -3.32
C THR A 25 14.63 9.41 -2.15
N PRO A 26 14.65 8.62 -1.05
CA PRO A 26 13.93 8.99 0.17
C PRO A 26 14.33 10.38 0.70
N GLN A 27 15.63 10.71 0.66
CA GLN A 27 16.14 11.98 1.16
C GLN A 27 15.60 13.17 0.36
N GLU A 28 15.58 13.09 -0.97
CA GLU A 28 15.01 14.15 -1.82
C GLU A 28 13.53 14.41 -1.50
N ILE A 29 12.76 13.36 -1.21
CA ILE A 29 11.35 13.51 -0.84
C ILE A 29 11.21 14.18 0.54
N ILE A 30 12.06 13.81 1.50
CA ILE A 30 12.03 14.37 2.86
C ILE A 30 12.41 15.85 2.82
N ASP A 31 13.49 16.19 2.13
CA ASP A 31 13.98 17.56 2.01
C ASP A 31 12.92 18.45 1.34
N ALA A 32 12.29 17.96 0.26
CA ALA A 32 11.20 18.68 -0.40
C ALA A 32 9.97 18.87 0.49
N ALA A 33 9.61 17.88 1.30
CA ALA A 33 8.48 17.98 2.23
C ALA A 33 8.73 18.99 3.36
N LEU A 34 9.95 19.00 3.91
CA LEU A 34 10.36 19.95 4.94
C LEU A 34 10.44 21.38 4.40
N ASP A 35 11.05 21.58 3.23
CA ASP A 35 11.11 22.88 2.55
C ASP A 35 9.70 23.43 2.24
N ALA A 36 8.78 22.56 1.79
CA ALA A 36 7.39 22.95 1.56
C ALA A 36 6.67 23.38 2.84
N ALA A 37 6.91 22.68 3.96
CA ALA A 37 6.31 23.00 5.25
C ALA A 37 6.90 24.28 5.88
N GLU A 38 8.18 24.56 5.67
CA GLU A 38 8.80 25.81 6.10
C GLU A 38 8.22 27.01 5.34
N LYS A 39 7.96 26.84 4.04
CA LYS A 39 7.36 27.88 3.18
C LYS A 39 5.85 28.06 3.36
N ASN A 40 5.16 27.06 3.91
CA ASN A 40 3.71 27.08 4.07
C ASN A 40 3.31 26.66 5.49
N THR A 41 3.06 27.67 6.33
CA THR A 41 2.65 27.50 7.73
C THR A 41 1.29 26.83 7.90
N GLU A 42 0.49 26.71 6.83
CA GLU A 42 -0.82 26.04 6.86
C GLU A 42 -0.71 24.52 6.77
N ILE A 43 0.47 23.96 6.46
CA ILE A 43 0.67 22.50 6.48
C ILE A 43 0.70 22.04 7.94
N PRO A 44 -0.30 21.29 8.42
CA PRO A 44 -0.35 20.94 9.82
C PRO A 44 0.66 19.83 10.12
N LEU A 45 1.26 19.87 11.31
CA LEU A 45 2.33 18.96 11.71
C LEU A 45 1.94 17.49 11.58
N ASN A 46 0.69 17.13 11.87
CA ASN A 46 0.21 15.75 11.75
C ASN A 46 0.22 15.23 10.30
N SER A 47 0.06 16.12 9.31
CA SER A 47 0.14 15.75 7.89
C SER A 47 1.60 15.56 7.47
N LEU A 48 2.47 16.50 7.82
CA LEU A 48 3.90 16.44 7.51
C LEU A 48 4.58 15.23 8.18
N GLU A 49 4.42 15.09 9.50
CA GLU A 49 4.95 13.96 10.26
C GLU A 49 4.40 12.64 9.72
N GLY A 50 3.09 12.58 9.48
CA GLY A 50 2.43 11.38 8.99
C GLY A 50 3.00 10.91 7.65
N PHE A 51 3.27 11.86 6.75
CA PHE A 51 3.91 11.60 5.46
C PHE A 51 5.36 11.12 5.61
N ILE A 52 6.19 11.87 6.35
CA ILE A 52 7.61 11.53 6.57
C ILE A 52 7.74 10.15 7.24
N ARG A 53 6.89 9.83 8.22
CA ARG A 53 6.88 8.54 8.92
C ARG A 53 6.62 7.35 8.00
N GLN A 54 5.88 7.51 6.91
CA GLN A 54 5.71 6.41 5.94
C GLN A 54 7.03 6.09 5.22
N ILE A 55 7.88 7.10 5.02
CA ILE A 55 9.13 7.00 4.27
C ILE A 55 10.26 6.53 5.19
N ILE A 56 10.60 7.28 6.23
CA ILE A 56 11.73 6.93 7.11
C ILE A 56 11.36 5.85 8.13
N GLY A 57 10.08 5.69 8.42
CA GLY A 57 9.56 4.65 9.32
C GLY A 57 9.26 3.39 8.54
N TRP A 58 8.06 3.30 7.96
CA TRP A 58 7.55 2.04 7.40
C TRP A 58 8.37 1.49 6.23
N ARG A 59 8.75 2.31 5.25
CA ARG A 59 9.53 1.82 4.10
C ARG A 59 10.89 1.27 4.53
N GLU A 60 11.63 1.99 5.37
CA GLU A 60 12.93 1.51 5.87
C GLU A 60 12.77 0.31 6.81
N PHE A 61 11.75 0.31 7.68
CA PHE A 61 11.43 -0.82 8.54
C PHE A 61 11.18 -2.10 7.72
N MET A 62 10.30 -2.03 6.72
CA MET A 62 10.00 -3.19 5.86
C MET A 62 11.24 -3.67 5.10
N ARG A 63 12.11 -2.76 4.66
CA ARG A 63 13.38 -3.12 4.03
C ARG A 63 14.29 -3.88 4.98
N VAL A 64 14.42 -3.43 6.23
CA VAL A 64 15.23 -4.12 7.26
C VAL A 64 14.65 -5.49 7.57
N ILE A 65 13.33 -5.60 7.74
CA ILE A 65 12.64 -6.87 7.97
C ILE A 65 12.92 -7.85 6.82
N TYR A 66 12.79 -7.41 5.57
CA TYR A 66 13.10 -8.25 4.42
C TYR A 66 14.57 -8.69 4.37
N LEU A 67 15.52 -7.81 4.71
CA LEU A 67 16.94 -8.16 4.75
C LEU A 67 17.27 -9.15 5.88
N HIS A 68 16.55 -9.08 7.01
CA HIS A 68 16.79 -9.94 8.16
C HIS A 68 16.09 -11.30 8.06
N HIS A 69 14.81 -11.31 7.64
CA HIS A 69 13.97 -12.50 7.60
C HIS A 69 13.87 -13.12 6.20
N GLY A 70 13.88 -12.30 5.14
CA GLY A 70 14.01 -12.70 3.74
C GLY A 70 13.09 -13.84 3.31
N VAL A 71 13.69 -14.99 3.00
CA VAL A 71 12.98 -16.17 2.48
C VAL A 71 12.02 -16.75 3.50
N MET A 72 12.34 -16.69 4.79
CA MET A 72 11.50 -17.26 5.84
C MET A 72 10.12 -16.59 5.81
N GLU A 73 10.08 -15.27 5.84
CA GLU A 73 8.83 -14.49 5.89
C GLU A 73 7.90 -14.80 4.71
N ARG A 74 8.45 -15.02 3.51
CA ARG A 74 7.68 -15.40 2.32
C ARG A 74 7.06 -16.80 2.39
N LYS A 75 7.59 -17.68 3.22
CA LYS A 75 7.13 -19.09 3.34
C LYS A 75 6.27 -19.32 4.58
N GLU A 76 6.07 -18.31 5.41
CA GLU A 76 5.28 -18.44 6.62
C GLU A 76 3.80 -18.61 6.29
N ASN A 77 3.18 -19.58 6.94
CA ASN A 77 1.75 -19.84 6.87
C ASN A 77 1.23 -20.19 8.26
N PHE A 78 1.28 -19.20 9.16
CA PHE A 78 0.92 -19.36 10.57
C PHE A 78 -0.47 -19.99 10.77
N TRP A 79 -1.45 -19.57 9.95
CA TRP A 79 -2.84 -20.05 10.03
C TRP A 79 -3.10 -21.34 9.26
N LYS A 80 -2.10 -21.87 8.53
CA LYS A 80 -2.21 -23.06 7.67
C LYS A 80 -3.37 -22.95 6.67
N PHE A 81 -3.46 -21.80 6.01
CA PHE A 81 -4.43 -21.57 4.95
C PHE A 81 -4.02 -22.29 3.67
N GLU A 82 -4.98 -22.91 2.99
CA GLU A 82 -4.72 -23.83 1.85
C GLU A 82 -5.51 -23.45 0.58
N ARG A 83 -6.32 -22.37 0.60
CA ARG A 83 -7.15 -22.02 -0.56
C ARG A 83 -6.34 -21.28 -1.60
N GLU A 84 -6.45 -21.71 -2.85
CA GLU A 84 -5.93 -21.01 -4.01
C GLU A 84 -6.67 -19.70 -4.28
N MET A 85 -6.04 -18.81 -5.03
CA MET A 85 -6.65 -17.55 -5.48
C MET A 85 -7.83 -17.82 -6.44
N PRO A 86 -9.07 -17.41 -6.11
CA PRO A 86 -10.20 -17.62 -7.01
C PRO A 86 -10.06 -16.80 -8.30
N ALA A 87 -10.50 -17.35 -9.44
CA ALA A 87 -10.45 -16.63 -10.72
C ALA A 87 -11.16 -15.26 -10.67
N ALA A 88 -12.25 -15.17 -9.90
CA ALA A 88 -13.01 -13.93 -9.70
C ALA A 88 -12.21 -12.79 -9.03
N PHE A 89 -11.09 -13.10 -8.35
CA PHE A 89 -10.24 -12.09 -7.72
C PHE A 89 -9.36 -11.37 -8.74
N TYR A 90 -9.06 -11.99 -9.89
CA TYR A 90 -8.22 -11.39 -10.92
C TYR A 90 -8.98 -10.43 -11.83
N ASN A 91 -10.30 -10.51 -11.89
CA ASN A 91 -11.15 -9.68 -12.74
C ASN A 91 -12.18 -8.83 -11.96
N GLY A 92 -12.26 -8.98 -10.63
CA GLY A 92 -13.18 -8.23 -9.79
C GLY A 92 -14.64 -8.57 -10.07
N THR A 93 -14.97 -9.87 -10.13
CA THR A 93 -16.33 -10.38 -10.34
C THR A 93 -16.81 -11.25 -9.18
N THR A 94 -16.43 -10.91 -7.95
CA THR A 94 -16.78 -11.66 -6.74
C THR A 94 -18.22 -11.41 -6.27
N GLY A 95 -18.84 -10.31 -6.73
CA GLY A 95 -20.13 -9.82 -6.24
C GLY A 95 -20.00 -9.00 -4.95
N ILE A 96 -18.78 -8.77 -4.46
CA ILE A 96 -18.50 -7.97 -3.26
C ILE A 96 -17.98 -6.61 -3.71
N GLU A 97 -18.87 -5.62 -3.74
CA GLU A 97 -18.65 -4.33 -4.41
C GLU A 97 -17.35 -3.60 -4.00
N PRO A 98 -16.97 -3.47 -2.71
CA PRO A 98 -15.71 -2.81 -2.34
C PRO A 98 -14.47 -3.53 -2.88
N PHE A 99 -14.50 -4.87 -2.91
CA PHE A 99 -13.39 -5.68 -3.39
C PHE A 99 -13.30 -5.63 -4.92
N ASP A 100 -14.44 -5.82 -5.60
CA ASP A 100 -14.54 -5.77 -7.05
C ASP A 100 -14.13 -4.41 -7.60
N HIS A 101 -14.60 -3.32 -6.98
CA HIS A 101 -14.22 -1.96 -7.35
C HIS A 101 -12.71 -1.73 -7.22
N THR A 102 -12.12 -2.20 -6.11
CA THR A 102 -10.68 -2.04 -5.87
C THR A 102 -9.83 -2.82 -6.89
N ILE A 103 -10.24 -4.05 -7.23
CA ILE A 103 -9.56 -4.84 -8.26
C ILE A 103 -9.68 -4.18 -9.63
N GLN A 104 -10.87 -3.72 -10.02
CA GLN A 104 -11.08 -3.06 -11.32
C GLN A 104 -10.26 -1.77 -11.43
N ALA A 105 -10.23 -0.94 -10.39
CA ALA A 105 -9.37 0.26 -10.34
C ALA A 105 -7.88 -0.10 -10.45
N LEU A 106 -7.44 -1.17 -9.76
CA LEU A 106 -6.07 -1.65 -9.83
C LEU A 106 -5.67 -2.09 -11.24
N LEU A 107 -6.58 -2.78 -11.96
CA LEU A 107 -6.34 -3.23 -13.33
C LEU A 107 -6.24 -2.06 -14.33
N GLU A 108 -6.98 -0.99 -14.11
CA GLU A 108 -6.95 0.20 -14.96
C GLU A 108 -5.71 1.07 -14.72
N ASP A 109 -5.39 1.36 -13.45
CA ASP A 109 -4.40 2.37 -13.10
C ASP A 109 -3.03 1.78 -12.71
N GLY A 110 -2.97 0.48 -12.41
CA GLY A 110 -1.79 -0.15 -11.80
C GLY A 110 -1.49 0.37 -10.39
N TYR A 111 -2.46 1.04 -9.74
CA TYR A 111 -2.30 1.67 -8.43
C TYR A 111 -3.60 1.58 -7.60
N THR A 112 -3.44 1.28 -6.31
CA THR A 112 -4.42 1.51 -5.25
C THR A 112 -3.69 2.07 -4.03
N HIS A 113 -4.37 2.82 -3.17
CA HIS A 113 -3.70 3.43 -2.02
C HIS A 113 -3.67 2.48 -0.80
N HIS A 114 -2.85 2.82 0.20
CA HIS A 114 -2.47 1.89 1.29
C HIS A 114 -3.65 1.20 1.97
N ILE A 115 -4.70 1.95 2.35
CA ILE A 115 -5.81 1.37 3.11
C ILE A 115 -6.67 0.41 2.26
N GLU A 116 -6.73 0.56 0.94
CA GLU A 116 -7.42 -0.39 0.05
C GLU A 116 -6.64 -1.70 -0.02
N ARG A 117 -5.31 -1.63 -0.13
CA ARG A 117 -4.44 -2.82 -0.11
C ARG A 117 -4.58 -3.59 1.19
N LEU A 118 -4.59 -2.90 2.32
CA LEU A 118 -4.62 -3.51 3.65
C LEU A 118 -6.03 -3.99 4.04
N MET A 119 -7.00 -3.08 4.05
CA MET A 119 -8.31 -3.31 4.66
C MET A 119 -9.36 -3.84 3.69
N VAL A 120 -9.14 -3.73 2.38
CA VAL A 120 -10.00 -4.34 1.37
C VAL A 120 -9.35 -5.61 0.85
N LEU A 121 -8.26 -5.52 0.09
CA LEU A 121 -7.69 -6.68 -0.59
C LEU A 121 -7.10 -7.69 0.40
N GLY A 122 -6.13 -7.26 1.21
CA GLY A 122 -5.43 -8.13 2.16
C GLY A 122 -6.37 -8.71 3.23
N ASN A 123 -7.21 -7.88 3.83
CA ASN A 123 -8.18 -8.33 4.82
C ASN A 123 -9.21 -9.32 4.22
N PHE A 124 -9.71 -9.08 3.01
CA PHE A 124 -10.65 -10.01 2.38
C PHE A 124 -9.98 -11.35 2.06
N MET A 125 -8.76 -11.35 1.51
CA MET A 125 -7.97 -12.56 1.27
C MET A 125 -7.69 -13.33 2.56
N LEU A 126 -7.37 -12.62 3.65
CA LEU A 126 -7.18 -13.21 4.99
C LEU A 126 -8.46 -13.90 5.48
N LEU A 127 -9.61 -13.23 5.41
CA LEU A 127 -10.90 -13.78 5.82
C LEU A 127 -11.35 -14.95 4.93
N CYS A 128 -11.02 -14.90 3.64
CA CYS A 128 -11.24 -15.97 2.68
C CYS A 128 -10.28 -17.16 2.87
N ARG A 129 -9.28 -17.04 3.76
CA ARG A 129 -8.28 -18.09 4.07
C ARG A 129 -7.46 -18.51 2.84
N ILE A 130 -7.07 -17.52 2.03
CA ILE A 130 -6.19 -17.73 0.88
C ILE A 130 -4.79 -18.11 1.37
N HIS A 131 -4.16 -19.08 0.70
CA HIS A 131 -2.78 -19.46 0.96
C HIS A 131 -1.87 -18.24 0.71
N PRO A 132 -0.93 -17.89 1.61
CA PRO A 132 -0.14 -16.66 1.49
C PRO A 132 0.73 -16.56 0.22
N ASP A 133 1.06 -17.70 -0.39
CA ASP A 133 1.87 -17.83 -1.62
C ASP A 133 1.03 -18.08 -2.90
N ALA A 134 -0.29 -17.90 -2.83
CA ALA A 134 -1.20 -18.07 -3.97
C ALA A 134 -1.24 -16.86 -4.92
#